data_AF-A0A1G9WP63-F1
#
_entry.id   AF-A0A1G9WP63-F1
#
_cell.length_a   1.000
_cell.length_b   1.000
_cell.length_c   1.000
_cell.angle_alpha   90.00
_cell.angle_beta   90.00
_cell.angle_gamma   90.00
#
_symmetry.space_group_name_H-M   'P 1'
#
loop_
_entity.id
_entity.type
_entity.pdbx_description
1 polymer ?
#
loop_
_entity_poly.entity_id
_entity_poly.type
_entity_poly.pdbx_seq_one_letter_code
_entity_poly.pdbx_strand_id
1 'polypeptide(L)'
;MKFCVAGLWESWKSPEGKTIHSCTILTTEANSLVSDIHDRMPVILRPEDEKIWLTKLQEKETLKRLLIPYDASFMEAYAVSSEVNSPKNNHRGLLNSL
;
A
#
# COMPACT_ATOMS: atom_id res chain seq x y z
N MET A 1 -3.50 8.81 -12.13
CA MET A 1 -4.57 8.16 -11.34
C MET A 1 -3.98 7.81 -9.98
N LYS A 2 -4.75 7.90 -8.89
CA LYS A 2 -4.27 7.59 -7.52
C LYS A 2 -5.06 6.41 -6.99
N PHE A 3 -4.45 5.63 -6.11
CA PHE A 3 -5.10 4.56 -5.36
C PHE A 3 -4.66 4.65 -3.90
N CYS A 4 -5.41 3.98 -3.02
CA CYS A 4 -5.15 3.94 -1.59
C CYS A 4 -4.70 2.56 -1.14
N VAL A 5 -3.76 2.51 -0.21
CA VAL A 5 -3.37 1.28 0.49
C VAL A 5 -3.79 1.37 1.95
N ALA A 6 -4.27 0.25 2.49
CA ALA A 6 -4.62 0.14 3.90
C ALA A 6 -3.36 0.21 4.75
N GLY A 7 -3.39 1.04 5.79
CA GLY A 7 -2.26 1.24 6.68
C GLY A 7 -2.69 1.59 8.09
N LEU A 8 -1.83 1.26 9.05
CA LEU A 8 -1.97 1.66 10.45
C LEU A 8 -0.96 2.76 10.75
N TRP A 9 -1.27 3.63 11.70
CA TRP A 9 -0.35 4.68 12.13
C TRP A 9 -0.37 4.82 13.64
N GLU A 10 0.74 5.30 14.19
CA GLU A 10 0.87 5.57 15.61
C GLU A 10 1.67 6.85 15.84
N SER A 11 1.42 7.47 16.98
CA SER A 11 2.22 8.56 17.52
C SER A 11 2.97 8.06 18.75
N TRP A 12 4.28 7.95 18.65
CA TRP A 12 5.14 7.58 19.78
C TRP A 12 5.89 8.81 20.30
N LYS A 13 5.94 9.00 21.62
CA LYS A 13 6.71 10.08 22.25
C LYS A 13 7.96 9.51 22.92
N SER A 14 9.13 9.99 22.53
CA SER A 14 10.40 9.57 23.09
C SER A 14 10.57 10.08 24.53
N PRO A 15 11.43 9.44 25.34
CA PRO A 15 11.77 9.93 26.68
C PRO A 15 12.30 11.38 26.70
N GLU A 16 12.96 11.80 25.62
CA GLU A 16 13.50 13.16 25.41
C GLU A 16 12.43 14.16 24.95
N GLY A 17 11.17 13.73 24.85
CA GLY A 17 10.03 14.57 24.51
C GLY A 17 9.73 14.71 23.01
N LYS A 18 10.48 14.04 22.14
CA LYS A 18 10.24 14.08 20.69
C LYS A 18 9.06 13.18 20.30
N THR A 19 8.11 13.72 19.56
CA THR A 19 7.03 12.92 18.98
C THR A 19 7.44 12.39 17.59
N ILE A 20 7.24 11.10 17.36
CA ILE A 20 7.38 10.43 16.07
C ILE A 20 6.01 9.96 15.62
N HIS A 21 5.61 10.40 14.43
CA HIS A 21 4.47 9.84 13.72
C HIS A 21 5.00 8.82 12.72
N SER A 22 4.57 7.57 12.85
CA SER A 22 4.95 6.49 11.95
C SER A 22 3.70 5.80 11.43
N CYS A 23 3.85 5.15 10.28
CA CYS A 23 2.83 4.31 9.71
C CYS A 23 3.43 3.02 9.15
N THR A 24 2.56 2.03 8.96
CA THR A 24 2.88 0.78 8.28
C THR A 24 1.81 0.50 7.23
N ILE A 25 2.23 -0.15 6.14
CA ILE A 25 1.33 -0.61 5.08
C ILE A 25 0.97 -2.06 5.37
N LEU A 26 -0.33 -2.37 5.36
CA LEU A 26 -0.80 -3.74 5.48
C LEU A 26 -0.55 -4.50 4.17
N THR A 27 -0.18 -5.76 4.31
CA THR A 27 0.11 -6.65 3.17
C THR A 27 -0.79 -7.87 3.23
N THR A 28 -1.07 -8.44 2.07
CA THR A 28 -1.85 -9.66 1.86
C THR A 28 -1.14 -10.56 0.84
N GLU A 29 -1.70 -11.73 0.56
CA GLU A 29 -1.22 -12.62 -0.51
C GLU A 29 -1.29 -11.93 -1.88
N ALA A 30 -0.37 -12.26 -2.78
CA ALA A 30 -0.40 -11.71 -4.13
C ALA A 30 -1.60 -12.23 -4.93
N ASN A 31 -2.18 -11.36 -5.77
CA ASN A 31 -3.12 -11.78 -6.81
C ASN A 31 -2.36 -12.40 -8.01
N SER A 32 -3.09 -12.85 -9.03
CA SER A 32 -2.50 -13.51 -10.20
C SER A 32 -1.54 -12.65 -11.03
N LEU A 33 -1.65 -11.31 -10.97
CA LEU A 33 -0.72 -10.41 -11.67
C LEU A 33 0.57 -10.23 -10.86
N VAL A 34 0.45 -10.05 -9.55
CA VAL A 34 1.59 -9.77 -8.68
C VAL A 34 2.36 -11.05 -8.33
N SER A 35 1.71 -12.23 -8.37
CA SER A 35 2.34 -13.50 -8.04
C SER A 35 3.53 -13.86 -8.93
N ASP A 36 3.58 -13.33 -10.15
CA ASP A 36 4.71 -13.49 -11.06
C ASP A 36 5.94 -12.65 -10.64
N ILE A 37 5.74 -11.67 -9.75
CA ILE A 37 6.75 -10.72 -9.26
C ILE A 37 7.14 -11.01 -7.81
N HIS A 38 6.16 -11.24 -6.92
CA HIS A 38 6.37 -11.49 -5.48
C HIS A 38 5.16 -12.21 -4.87
N ASP A 39 5.37 -12.97 -3.79
CA ASP A 39 4.32 -13.70 -3.06
C ASP A 39 3.35 -12.82 -2.23
N ARG A 40 3.64 -11.52 -2.10
CA ARG A 40 2.84 -10.58 -1.29
C ARG A 40 2.58 -9.29 -2.04
N MET A 41 1.46 -8.65 -1.72
CA MET A 41 1.12 -7.32 -2.21
C MET A 41 0.57 -6.44 -1.08
N PRO A 42 0.59 -5.10 -1.24
CA PRO A 42 -0.15 -4.21 -0.36
C PRO A 42 -1.65 -4.50 -0.42
N VAL A 43 -2.35 -4.31 0.69
CA VAL A 43 -3.82 -4.26 0.69
C VAL A 43 -4.24 -2.95 0.02
N ILE A 44 -4.60 -3.00 -1.26
CA ILE A 44 -5.14 -1.85 -2.00
C ILE A 44 -6.65 -1.78 -1.75
N LEU A 45 -7.15 -0.60 -1.40
CA LEU A 45 -8.57 -0.36 -1.15
C LEU A 45 -9.27 0.04 -2.45
N ARG A 46 -10.51 -0.44 -2.64
CA ARG A 46 -11.39 0.12 -3.67
C ARG A 46 -11.86 1.52 -3.24
N PRO A 47 -12.15 2.43 -4.18
CA PRO A 47 -12.61 3.78 -3.85
C PRO A 47 -13.80 3.82 -2.88
N GLU A 48 -14.75 2.88 -3.01
CA GLU A 48 -15.92 2.75 -2.15
C GLU A 48 -15.59 2.37 -0.69
N ASP A 49 -14.46 1.70 -0.47
CA ASP A 49 -14.04 1.17 0.82
C ASP A 49 -13.12 2.12 1.60
N GLU A 50 -12.56 3.14 0.94
CA GLU A 50 -11.66 4.12 1.57
C GLU A 50 -12.29 4.79 2.80
N LYS A 51 -13.57 5.17 2.68
CA LYS A 51 -14.30 5.80 3.79
C LYS A 51 -14.55 4.82 4.94
N ILE A 52 -14.79 3.55 4.63
CA ILE A 52 -14.98 2.50 5.63
C ILE A 52 -13.68 2.35 6.43
N TRP A 53 -12.53 2.28 5.74
CA TRP A 53 -11.21 2.17 6.38
C TRP A 53 -10.89 3.32 7.34
N LEU A 54 -11.25 4.56 6.96
CA LEU A 54 -10.92 5.76 7.74
C LEU A 54 -11.90 6.07 8.89
N THR A 55 -13.02 5.36 9.00
CA THR A 55 -14.08 5.67 9.97
C THR A 55 -13.82 4.98 11.33
N LYS A 56 -13.77 5.77 12.42
CA LYS A 56 -13.41 5.31 13.78
C LYS A 56 -14.34 4.27 14.44
N LEU A 57 -15.56 4.09 13.94
CA LEU A 57 -16.62 3.31 14.60
C LEU A 57 -16.89 1.96 13.91
N GLN A 58 -15.95 1.44 13.12
CA GLN A 58 -16.15 0.17 12.44
C GLN A 58 -15.85 -1.01 13.36
N GLU A 59 -16.69 -2.04 13.28
CA GLU A 59 -16.40 -3.34 13.88
C GLU A 59 -15.16 -3.95 13.22
N LYS A 60 -14.32 -4.61 14.02
CA LYS A 60 -13.10 -5.27 13.55
C LYS A 60 -13.36 -6.22 12.38
N GLU A 61 -14.48 -6.94 12.41
CA GLU A 61 -14.86 -7.88 11.36
C GLU A 61 -15.23 -7.19 10.03
N THR A 62 -15.75 -5.96 10.07
CA THR A 62 -15.96 -5.16 8.85
C THR A 62 -14.64 -4.82 8.19
N LEU A 63 -13.65 -4.37 8.99
CA LEU A 63 -12.33 -4.00 8.47
C LEU A 63 -11.55 -5.21 7.93
N LYS A 64 -11.66 -6.38 8.57
CA LYS A 64 -11.02 -7.61 8.11
C LYS A 64 -11.45 -8.02 6.70
N ARG A 65 -12.70 -7.76 6.31
CA ARG A 65 -13.20 -8.08 4.96
C ARG A 65 -12.51 -7.27 3.87
N LEU A 66 -11.90 -6.14 4.22
CA LEU A 66 -11.14 -5.29 3.29
C LEU A 66 -9.70 -5.80 3.10
N LEU A 67 -9.22 -6.73 3.93
CA LEU A 67 -7.84 -7.23 3.92
C LEU A 67 -7.63 -8.37 2.92
N ILE A 68 -8.07 -8.18 1.68
CA ILE A 68 -8.02 -9.17 0.60
C ILE A 68 -7.14 -8.68 -0.56
N PRO A 69 -6.61 -9.58 -1.40
CA PRO A 69 -5.89 -9.19 -2.61
C PRO A 69 -6.77 -8.33 -3.52
N TYR A 70 -6.17 -7.31 -4.11
CA TYR A 70 -6.87 -6.46 -5.07
C TYR A 70 -7.13 -7.25 -6.37
N ASP A 71 -8.22 -6.92 -7.06
CA ASP A 71 -8.55 -7.60 -8.31
C ASP A 71 -7.55 -7.23 -9.41
N ALA A 72 -6.89 -8.25 -9.96
CA ALA A 72 -5.86 -8.11 -10.98
C ALA A 72 -6.38 -7.43 -12.25
N SER A 73 -7.68 -7.51 -12.56
CA SER A 73 -8.24 -6.87 -13.76
C SER A 73 -8.24 -5.33 -13.71
N PHE A 74 -8.04 -4.75 -12.52
CA PHE A 74 -7.90 -3.30 -12.33
C PHE A 74 -6.43 -2.86 -12.21
N MET A 75 -5.49 -3.75 -12.51
CA MET A 75 -4.06 -3.51 -12.37
C MET A 75 -3.33 -3.74 -13.69
N GLU A 76 -2.24 -3.01 -13.86
CA GLU A 76 -1.28 -3.21 -14.95
C GLU A 76 0.12 -3.21 -14.35
N ALA A 77 1.00 -4.03 -14.92
CA ALA A 77 2.41 -4.09 -14.55
C ALA A 77 3.27 -4.12 -15.82
N TYR A 78 4.39 -3.41 -15.79
CA TYR A 78 5.40 -3.40 -16.85
C TYR A 78 6.79 -3.26 -16.22
N ALA A 79 7.81 -3.73 -16.93
CA ALA A 79 9.19 -3.61 -16.48
C ALA A 79 9.67 -2.15 -16.59
N VAL A 80 10.44 -1.71 -15.61
CA VAL A 80 11.08 -0.39 -15.56
C VAL A 80 12.60 -0.54 -15.41
N SER A 81 13.33 0.56 -15.62
CA SER A 81 14.79 0.60 -15.42
C SER A 81 15.18 0.22 -13.99
N SER A 82 16.26 -0.56 -13.85
CA SER A 82 16.86 -0.90 -12.54
C SER A 82 17.41 0.31 -11.79
N GLU A 83 17.45 1.49 -12.41
CA GLU A 83 17.78 2.76 -11.78
C GLU A 83 16.88 3.05 -10.56
N VAL A 84 15.62 2.58 -10.57
CA VAL A 84 14.66 2.74 -9.46
C VAL A 84 15.11 2.08 -8.15
N ASN A 85 16.06 1.14 -8.21
CA ASN A 85 16.57 0.42 -7.03
C ASN A 85 17.37 1.33 -6.08
N SER A 86 17.85 2.48 -6.55
CA SER A 86 18.57 3.44 -5.73
C SER A 86 17.65 4.58 -5.27
N PRO A 87 17.43 4.77 -3.96
CA PRO A 87 16.57 5.84 -3.45
C PRO A 87 17.14 7.25 -3.68
N LYS A 88 18.38 7.37 -4.17
CA LYS A 88 18.98 8.66 -4.56
C LYS A 88 18.39 9.20 -5.87
N ASN A 89 17.80 8.34 -6.69
CA ASN A 89 17.24 8.71 -7.98
C ASN A 89 15.79 9.15 -7.77
N ASN A 90 15.45 10.37 -8.18
CA ASN A 90 14.11 10.93 -8.02
C ASN A 90 13.72 11.79 -9.23
N HIS A 91 13.40 11.13 -10.33
CA HIS A 91 12.91 11.77 -11.56
C HIS A 91 11.81 10.93 -12.19
N ARG A 92 10.99 11.58 -13.02
CA ARG A 92 9.81 10.95 -13.64
C ARG A 92 10.16 9.75 -14.53
N GLY A 93 11.36 9.75 -15.12
CA GLY A 93 11.83 8.66 -16.01
C GLY A 93 11.92 7.29 -15.35
N LEU A 94 11.96 7.21 -14.01
CA LEU A 94 11.99 5.94 -13.26
C LEU A 94 10.71 5.11 -13.43
N LEU A 95 9.62 5.72 -13.89
CA LEU A 95 8.33 5.06 -14.12
C LEU A 95 8.09 4.74 -15.61
N ASN A 96 9.06 5.00 -16.49
CA ASN A 96 8.88 4.68 -17.90
C ASN A 96 9.04 3.18 -18.12
N SER A 97 8.19 2.60 -18.97
CA SER A 97 8.38 1.23 -19.44
C SER A 97 9.71 1.08 -20.17
N LEU A 98 10.35 -0.08 -20.01
CA LEU A 98 11.51 -0.49 -20.82
C LEU A 98 11.16 -0.64 -22.30
#